data_AF-A0A081S6F4-F1
#
_entry.id   AF-A0A081S6F4-F1
#
_cell.length_a   1.000
_cell.length_b   1.000
_cell.length_c   1.000
_cell.angle_alpha   90.00
_cell.angle_beta   90.00
_cell.angle_gamma   90.00
#
_symmetry.space_group_name_H-M   'P 1'
#
loop_
_entity.id
_entity.type
_entity.pdbx_description
1 polymer ?
#
loop_
_entity_poly.entity_id
_entity_poly.type
_entity_poly.pdbx_seq_one_letter_code
_entity_poly.pdbx_strand_id
1 'polypeptide(L)' 'MIFIRSSSNGILFYEKILYGGIGPRIVKFAHEKNFDLIVIASRGMGSVKELFLGSTSNYVLHKSRMPILAVT' A
#
# COMPACT_ATOMS: atom_id res chain seq x y z
N MET A 1 -13.58 -7.94 -3.99
CA MET A 1 -13.74 -7.63 -5.43
C MET A 1 -12.43 -7.70 -6.21
N ILE A 2 -11.30 -7.17 -5.70
CA ILE A 2 -9.98 -7.24 -6.37
C ILE A 2 -9.49 -8.69 -6.60
N PHE A 3 -9.73 -9.58 -5.63
CA PHE A 3 -9.33 -10.99 -5.70
C PHE A 3 -9.92 -11.72 -6.91
N ILE A 4 -11.25 -11.65 -7.06
CA ILE A 4 -11.98 -12.32 -8.15
C ILE A 4 -11.50 -11.82 -9.52
N ARG A 5 -11.27 -10.50 -9.63
CA ARG A 5 -10.86 -9.86 -10.88
C ARG A 5 -9.38 -10.10 -11.24
N SER A 6 -8.53 -10.44 -10.28
CA SER A 6 -7.12 -10.77 -10.55
C SER A 6 -6.99 -12.21 -11.06
N SER A 7 -7.70 -13.15 -10.42
CA SER A 7 -7.72 -14.56 -10.81
C SER A 7 -8.27 -14.76 -12.23
N SER A 8 -9.31 -14.01 -12.62
CA SER A 8 -9.86 -14.07 -13.98
C SER A 8 -8.92 -13.56 -15.08
N ASN A 9 -7.84 -12.85 -14.72
CA ASN A 9 -6.85 -12.30 -15.66
C ASN A 9 -5.50 -13.00 -15.59
N GLY A 10 -5.39 -14.16 -14.93
CA GLY A 10 -4.13 -14.90 -14.79
C GLY A 10 -3.08 -14.22 -13.91
N ILE A 11 -3.51 -13.27 -13.06
CA ILE A 11 -2.61 -12.53 -12.17
C ILE A 11 -2.49 -13.31 -10.85
N LEU A 12 -1.27 -13.76 -10.53
CA LEU A 12 -0.97 -14.37 -9.24
C LEU A 12 -1.16 -13.34 -8.13
N PHE A 13 -1.92 -13.72 -7.11
CA PHE A 13 -2.27 -12.84 -6.00
C PHE A 13 -2.00 -13.54 -4.68
N TYR A 14 -1.32 -12.84 -3.77
CA TYR A 14 -1.01 -13.33 -2.43
C TYR A 14 -1.51 -12.32 -1.39
N GLU A 15 -2.34 -12.79 -0.46
CA GLU A 15 -2.82 -11.97 0.64
C GLU A 15 -1.91 -12.12 1.87
N LYS A 16 -1.71 -11.02 2.60
CA LYS A 16 -1.02 -11.04 3.89
C LYS A 16 -1.66 -10.06 4.87
N ILE A 17 -2.05 -10.58 6.04
CA ILE A 17 -2.48 -9.78 7.19
C ILE A 17 -1.31 -9.66 8.17
N LEU A 18 -1.02 -8.45 8.60
CA LEU A 18 0.04 -8.12 9.55
C LEU A 18 -0.52 -7.28 10.69
N TYR A 19 0.01 -7.47 11.90
CA TYR A 19 -0.37 -6.70 13.09
C TYR A 19 0.72 -5.70 13.50
N GLY A 20 0.28 -4.61 14.14
CA GLY A 20 1.14 -3.53 14.65
C GLY A 20 0.96 -2.21 13.88
N GLY A 21 1.98 -1.34 13.95
CA GLY A 21 1.96 -0.05 13.27
C GLY A 21 1.87 -0.20 11.75
N ILE A 22 0.78 0.29 11.15
CA ILE A 22 0.42 0.06 9.73
C ILE A 22 1.55 0.50 8.79
N GLY A 23 1.91 1.79 8.79
CA GLY A 23 2.98 2.34 7.94
C GLY A 23 4.33 1.62 8.09
N PRO A 24 4.87 1.49 9.32
CA PRO A 24 6.11 0.76 9.56
C PRO A 24 6.07 -0.69 9.06
N ARG A 25 4.95 -1.39 9.23
CA ARG A 25 4.80 -2.78 8.78
C ARG A 25 4.78 -2.90 7.27
N ILE A 26 4.12 -1.99 6.56
CA ILE A 26 4.12 -1.96 5.09
C ILE A 26 5.56 -1.81 4.57
N VAL A 27 6.28 -0.79 5.03
CA VAL A 27 7.66 -0.53 4.58
C VAL A 27 8.59 -1.69 4.90
N LYS A 28 8.52 -2.20 6.13
CA LYS A 28 9.37 -3.32 6.57
C LYS A 28 9.09 -4.59 5.76
N PHE A 29 7.81 -4.95 5.58
CA PHE A 29 7.43 -6.14 4.84
C PHE A 29 7.82 -6.04 3.36
N ALA A 30 7.60 -4.87 2.74
CA ALA A 30 7.96 -4.63 1.35
C ALA A 30 9.47 -4.85 1.12
N HIS A 31 10.30 -4.32 2.03
CA HIS A 31 11.75 -4.46 1.98
C HIS A 31 12.21 -5.89 2.28
N GLU A 32 11.71 -6.54 3.34
CA GLU A 32 12.11 -7.90 3.72
C GLU A 32 11.76 -8.95 2.66
N LYS A 33 10.74 -8.69 1.85
CA LYS A 33 10.31 -9.58 0.77
C LYS A 33 10.83 -9.17 -0.60
N ASN A 34 11.65 -8.13 -0.69
CA ASN A 34 12.23 -7.64 -1.94
C ASN A 34 11.19 -7.43 -3.04
N PHE A 35 10.08 -6.76 -2.70
CA PHE A 35 9.16 -6.31 -3.75
C PHE A 35 9.83 -5.24 -4.62
N ASP A 36 9.29 -4.97 -5.80
CA ASP A 36 9.85 -3.95 -6.72
C ASP A 36 9.15 -2.59 -6.60
N LEU A 37 7.88 -2.58 -6.18
CA LEU A 37 7.03 -1.39 -6.15
C LEU A 37 5.98 -1.50 -5.04
N ILE A 38 5.74 -0.40 -4.34
CA ILE A 38 4.58 -0.27 -3.45
C ILE A 38 3.51 0.56 -4.15
N VAL A 39 2.33 -0.02 -4.35
CA VAL A 39 1.15 0.70 -4.83
C VAL A 39 0.25 1.03 -3.65
N ILE A 40 -0.08 2.30 -3.46
CA ILE A 40 -0.88 2.75 -2.32
C ILE A 40 -1.91 3.81 -2.74
N ALA A 41 -3.10 3.76 -2.15
CA ALA A 41 -4.08 4.82 -2.30
C ALA A 41 -3.60 6.08 -1.58
N SER A 42 -3.61 7.24 -2.24
CA SER A 42 -3.22 8.52 -1.66
C SER A 42 -4.23 9.04 -0.64
N ARG A 43 -5.51 8.66 -0.80
CA ARG A 43 -6.63 9.05 0.07
C ARG A 43 -7.14 7.86 0.87
N GLY A 44 -7.46 8.11 2.14
CA GLY A 44 -8.12 7.15 3.02
C GLY A 44 -9.63 7.42 3.11
N MET A 45 -10.34 6.59 3.88
CA MET A 45 -11.79 6.70 4.11
C MET A 45 -12.21 7.84 5.07
N GLY A 46 -11.30 8.71 5.50
CA GLY A 46 -11.56 9.78 6.48
C GLY A 46 -12.04 11.09 5.85
N SER A 47 -12.77 11.90 6.61
CA SER A 47 -13.42 13.16 6.20
C SER A 47 -12.46 14.33 5.91
N VAL A 48 -11.17 14.09 5.76
CA VAL A 48 -10.16 15.15 5.59
C VAL A 48 -10.07 15.52 4.11
N LYS A 49 -10.39 16.79 3.83
CA LYS A 49 -10.49 17.44 2.52
C LYS A 49 -9.43 17.01 1.50
N GLU A 50 -9.85 17.08 0.23
CA GLU A 50 -9.30 16.59 -1.04
C GLU A 50 -7.81 16.88 -1.40
N LEU A 51 -6.99 17.37 -0.48
CA LEU A 51 -5.59 17.75 -0.75
C LEU A 51 -4.56 17.07 0.17
N PHE A 52 -4.96 16.24 1.14
CA PHE A 52 -4.03 15.61 2.07
C PHE A 52 -3.84 14.11 1.81
N LEU A 53 -2.57 13.69 1.87
CA LEU A 53 -2.21 12.27 1.92
C LEU A 53 -2.77 11.65 3.21
N GLY A 54 -3.37 10.46 3.10
CA GLY A 54 -3.77 9.68 4.27
C GLY A 54 -2.56 9.37 5.17
N SER A 55 -2.77 9.23 6.49
CA SER A 55 -1.66 9.04 7.45
C SER A 55 -0.75 7.86 7.12
N THR A 56 -1.33 6.74 6.67
CA THR A 56 -0.57 5.57 6.20
C THR A 56 0.24 5.90 4.94
N SER A 57 -0.39 6.49 3.94
CA SER A 57 0.23 6.82 2.65
C SER A 57 1.35 7.83 2.84
N ASN A 58 1.13 8.84 3.68
CA ASN A 58 2.13 9.83 4.06
C ASN A 58 3.34 9.17 4.75
N TYR A 59 3.10 8.24 5.69
CA TYR A 59 4.20 7.52 6.34
C TYR A 59 5.01 6.70 5.33
N VAL A 60 4.33 5.92 4.48
CA VAL A 60 4.98 5.03 3.50
C VAL A 60 5.78 5.86 2.50
N LEU A 61 5.22 6.96 1.98
CA LEU A 61 5.89 7.89 1.06
C LEU A 61 7.20 8.46 1.63
N HIS A 62 7.20 8.83 2.90
CA HIS A 62 8.38 9.46 3.52
C HIS A 62 9.40 8.46 4.09
N LYS A 63 9.03 7.18 4.28
CA LYS A 63 9.88 6.19 4.96
C LYS A 63 10.31 5.02 4.09
N SER A 64 9.66 4.78 2.95
CA SER A 64 10.09 3.76 2.01
C SER A 64 11.41 4.13 1.33
N ARG A 65 12.25 3.14 1.12
CA ARG A 65 13.43 3.23 0.24
C ARG A 65 13.17 2.69 -1.16
N MET A 66 11.95 2.22 -1.40
CA MET A 66 11.51 1.59 -2.64
C MET A 66 10.62 2.54 -3.45
N PRO A 67 10.52 2.37 -4.78
CA PRO A 67 9.57 3.10 -5.59
C PRO A 67 8.14 2.99 -5.05
N ILE A 68 7.40 4.10 -5.13
CA ILE A 68 6.00 4.16 -4.72
C ILE A 68 5.17 4.73 -5.86
N LEU A 69 4.08 4.05 -6.17
CA LEU A 69 3.01 4.55 -7.02
C LEU A 69 1.81 4.92 -6.15
N ALA A 70 1.55 6.22 -6.05
CA ALA A 70 0.36 6.74 -5.37
C ALA A 70 -0.80 6.83 -6.36
N VAL A 71 -1.94 6.22 -6.01
CA VAL A 71 -3.17 6.23 -6.83
C VAL A 71 -4.25 7.03 -6.10
N THR A 72 -4.97 7.92 -6.78
CA THR A 72 -6.04 8.75 -6.20
C THR A 72 -7.39 8.39 -6.78
#